data_AF-A0A0W7YDD3-F1
#
_entry.id   AF-A0A0W7YDD3-F1
#
_cell.length_a   1.000
_cell.length_b   1.000
_cell.length_c   1.000
_cell.angle_alpha   90.00
_cell.angle_beta   90.00
_cell.angle_gamma   90.00
#
_symmetry.space_group_name_H-M   'P 1'
#
loop_
_entity.id
_entity.type
_entity.pdbx_description
1 polymer ?
#
loop_
_entity_poly.entity_id
_entity_poly.type
_entity_poly.pdbx_seq_one_letter_code
_entity_poly.pdbx_strand_id
1 'polypeptide(L)'
;MSKSFNKVNTNIDLSLLTIKTEKEPKKEMVTEINNSIVKMDTFDELDNRNITIKHAIQILNQQWRLNGLRPRTIDSYNYNFKRFVEVTKVEFLHEINNEKIYQYGNSFFFYLRFFSMTTFGRILLIHIKRRGKSHE
;
A
#
# COMPACT_ATOMS: atom_id res chain seq x y z
N MET A 1 1.78 -26.15 33.26
CA MET A 1 0.78 -25.47 32.39
C MET A 1 1.36 -25.38 30.99
N SER A 2 0.98 -26.28 30.09
CA SER A 2 1.38 -26.23 28.67
C SER A 2 0.57 -25.15 27.97
N LYS A 3 1.24 -24.16 27.36
CA LYS A 3 0.60 -23.16 26.52
C LYS A 3 0.17 -23.86 25.23
N SER A 4 -1.12 -23.99 24.98
CA SER A 4 -1.63 -24.44 23.68
C SER A 4 -1.30 -23.36 22.65
N PHE A 5 -0.46 -23.68 21.67
CA PHE A 5 -0.25 -22.81 20.53
C PHE A 5 -1.55 -22.76 19.74
N ASN A 6 -2.10 -21.54 19.59
CA ASN A 6 -3.24 -21.30 18.71
C ASN A 6 -2.88 -21.79 17.31
N LYS A 7 -3.64 -22.77 16.82
CA LYS A 7 -3.54 -23.30 15.46
C LYS A 7 -3.88 -22.16 14.50
N VAL A 8 -2.86 -21.50 13.96
CA VAL A 8 -3.02 -20.47 12.91
C VAL A 8 -3.60 -21.18 11.70
N ASN A 9 -4.81 -20.78 11.31
CA ASN A 9 -5.47 -21.34 10.13
C ASN A 9 -4.83 -20.71 8.88
N THR A 10 -3.80 -21.37 8.35
CA THR A 10 -3.05 -20.92 7.17
C THR A 10 -3.78 -21.31 5.89
N ASN A 11 -4.98 -20.75 5.66
CA ASN A 11 -5.54 -20.69 4.32
C ASN A 11 -4.78 -19.63 3.54
N ILE A 12 -3.56 -19.98 3.13
CA ILE A 12 -2.72 -19.19 2.24
C ILE A 12 -3.29 -19.36 0.84
N ASP A 13 -3.79 -18.29 0.25
CA ASP A 13 -4.26 -18.33 -1.12
C ASP A 13 -3.08 -18.12 -2.07
N LEU A 14 -2.47 -19.25 -2.49
CA LEU A 14 -1.34 -19.29 -3.41
C LEU A 14 -1.68 -18.75 -4.81
N SER A 15 -2.96 -18.56 -5.14
CA SER A 15 -3.38 -18.00 -6.42
C SER A 15 -2.93 -16.54 -6.61
N LEU A 16 -2.61 -15.84 -5.51
CA LEU A 16 -2.06 -14.48 -5.57
C LEU A 16 -0.60 -14.44 -6.06
N LEU A 17 0.12 -15.56 -6.07
CA LEU A 17 1.49 -15.62 -6.57
C LEU A 17 1.54 -15.92 -8.07
N THR A 18 0.43 -16.37 -8.65
CA THR A 18 0.34 -16.68 -10.08
C THR A 18 -0.07 -15.43 -10.85
N ILE A 19 0.93 -14.66 -11.28
CA ILE A 19 0.71 -13.56 -12.22
C ILE A 19 0.28 -14.19 -13.55
N LYS A 20 -1.00 -14.04 -13.93
CA LYS A 20 -1.47 -14.46 -15.25
C LYS A 20 -0.85 -13.55 -16.31
N THR A 21 0.31 -13.95 -16.84
CA THR A 21 0.83 -13.39 -18.08
C THR A 21 0.16 -14.11 -19.25
N GLU A 22 -0.74 -13.44 -19.96
CA GLU A 22 -1.11 -13.84 -21.32
C GLU A 22 0.11 -13.62 -22.21
N LYS A 23 0.97 -14.63 -22.35
CA LYS A 23 1.97 -14.68 -23.42
C LYS A 23 1.83 -16.01 -24.14
N GLU A 24 1.56 -15.93 -25.44
CA GLU A 24 1.60 -17.09 -26.33
C GLU A 24 2.99 -17.75 -26.29
N PRO A 25 3.06 -19.09 -26.36
CA PRO A 25 4.32 -19.82 -26.19
C PRO A 25 5.19 -19.66 -27.45
N LYS A 26 6.31 -18.92 -27.34
CA LYS A 26 7.38 -18.98 -28.34
C LYS A 26 8.29 -20.17 -28.02
N LYS A 27 8.40 -21.01 -29.05
CA LYS A 27 9.08 -22.32 -29.13
C LYS A 27 10.46 -22.35 -28.47
N GLU A 28 10.65 -23.36 -27.63
CA GLU A 28 11.92 -23.76 -27.02
C GLU A 28 12.93 -24.23 -28.08
N MET A 29 14.19 -23.81 -27.93
CA MET A 29 15.35 -24.52 -28.48
C MET A 29 16.14 -25.08 -27.31
N VAL A 30 16.07 -26.39 -27.12
CA VAL A 30 16.78 -27.15 -26.10
C VAL A 30 18.23 -27.34 -26.56
N THR A 31 19.18 -26.86 -25.76
CA THR A 31 20.56 -27.37 -25.76
C THR A 31 20.85 -27.95 -24.38
N GLU A 32 21.05 -29.26 -24.39
CA GLU A 32 21.37 -30.11 -23.25
C GLU A 32 22.84 -29.92 -22.87
N ILE A 33 23.14 -29.37 -21.68
CA ILE A 33 24.46 -29.49 -21.05
C ILE A 33 24.30 -29.62 -19.52
N ASN A 34 24.77 -30.74 -19.00
CA ASN A 34 24.90 -31.08 -17.60
C ASN A 34 25.83 -30.10 -16.85
N ASN A 35 25.34 -29.48 -15.76
CA ASN A 35 26.04 -29.32 -14.49
C ASN A 35 25.22 -28.43 -13.55
N SER A 36 25.18 -28.82 -12.27
CA SER A 36 24.44 -28.14 -11.21
C SER A 36 24.94 -26.71 -11.01
N ILE A 37 24.25 -25.77 -11.63
CA ILE A 37 24.22 -24.38 -11.20
C ILE A 37 22.73 -24.08 -11.13
N VAL A 38 22.21 -23.96 -9.91
CA VAL A 38 20.94 -23.28 -9.68
C VAL A 38 21.13 -21.91 -10.31
N LYS A 39 20.59 -21.73 -11.52
CA LYS A 39 20.49 -20.42 -12.15
C LYS A 39 19.62 -19.62 -11.21
N MET A 40 20.28 -18.85 -10.35
CA MET A 40 19.64 -17.79 -9.61
C MET A 40 19.30 -16.79 -10.70
N ASP A 41 18.07 -16.85 -11.18
CA ASP A 41 17.58 -16.03 -12.27
C ASP A 41 17.98 -14.59 -11.98
N THR A 42 18.90 -14.10 -12.81
CA THR A 42 19.32 -12.70 -12.81
C THR A 42 18.05 -11.87 -12.93
N PHE A 43 17.79 -11.06 -11.90
CA PHE A 43 16.61 -10.20 -11.73
C PHE A 43 16.41 -9.16 -12.86
N ASP A 44 17.22 -9.21 -13.91
CA ASP A 44 17.33 -8.19 -14.95
C ASP A 44 16.45 -8.46 -16.19
N GLU A 45 15.71 -9.58 -16.24
CA GLU A 45 14.79 -9.90 -17.36
C GLU A 45 13.30 -9.91 -16.97
N LEU A 46 12.93 -9.21 -15.88
CA LEU A 46 11.53 -9.05 -15.46
C LEU A 46 10.95 -7.68 -15.85
N ASP A 47 10.93 -7.40 -17.15
CA ASP A 47 10.16 -6.28 -17.73
C ASP A 47 8.67 -6.63 -17.90
N ASN A 48 8.12 -7.35 -16.92
CA ASN A 48 6.72 -7.79 -16.83
C ASN A 48 6.05 -7.23 -15.55
N ARG A 49 6.52 -6.08 -15.05
CA ARG A 49 6.12 -5.48 -13.75
C ARG A 49 4.78 -4.73 -13.80
N ASN A 50 3.76 -5.31 -14.43
CA ASN A 50 2.38 -4.81 -14.38
C ASN A 50 1.65 -5.28 -13.10
N ILE A 51 2.34 -5.24 -11.96
CA ILE A 51 1.70 -5.50 -10.67
C ILE A 51 0.92 -4.26 -10.28
N THR A 52 -0.41 -4.38 -10.24
CA THR A 52 -1.26 -3.31 -9.74
C THR A 52 -1.05 -3.11 -8.24
N ILE A 53 -1.18 -1.87 -7.77
CA ILE A 53 -1.11 -1.56 -6.34
C ILE A 53 -2.12 -2.38 -5.53
N LYS A 54 -3.32 -2.58 -6.10
CA LYS A 54 -4.37 -3.41 -5.48
C LYS A 54 -3.88 -4.82 -5.22
N HIS A 55 -3.24 -5.44 -6.21
CA HIS A 55 -2.72 -6.80 -6.08
C HIS A 55 -1.56 -6.88 -5.09
N ALA A 56 -0.63 -5.92 -5.14
CA ALA A 56 0.47 -5.83 -4.18
C ALA A 56 -0.04 -5.72 -2.72
N ILE A 57 -1.07 -4.92 -2.47
CA ILE A 57 -1.70 -4.78 -1.14
C ILE A 57 -2.33 -6.10 -0.67
N GLN A 58 -2.93 -6.89 -1.56
CA GLN A 58 -3.48 -8.19 -1.19
C GLN A 58 -2.38 -9.15 -0.71
N ILE A 59 -1.25 -9.20 -1.41
CA ILE A 59 -0.09 -9.99 -1.02
C ILE A 59 0.46 -9.50 0.33
N LEU A 60 0.61 -8.19 0.52
CA LEU A 60 1.06 -7.61 1.80
C LEU A 60 0.11 -7.95 2.94
N ASN A 61 -1.20 -7.90 2.72
CA ASN A 61 -2.19 -8.23 3.73
C ASN A 61 -2.11 -9.70 4.15
N GLN A 62 -1.84 -10.62 3.22
CA GLN A 62 -1.58 -12.02 3.56
C GLN A 62 -0.31 -12.16 4.40
N GLN A 63 0.79 -11.52 3.98
CA GLN A 63 2.05 -11.53 4.71
C GLN A 63 1.89 -10.99 6.13
N TRP A 64 1.17 -9.89 6.31
CA TRP A 64 0.88 -9.31 7.62
C TRP A 64 0.03 -10.22 8.50
N ARG A 65 -0.97 -10.91 7.94
CA ARG A 65 -1.76 -11.91 8.67
C ARG A 65 -0.89 -13.08 9.14
N LEU A 66 -0.01 -13.59 8.29
CA LEU A 66 0.93 -14.66 8.63
C LEU A 66 1.91 -14.21 9.72
N ASN A 67 2.33 -12.95 9.70
CA ASN A 67 3.18 -12.35 10.73
C ASN A 67 2.42 -12.00 12.03
N GLY A 68 1.13 -12.30 12.12
CA GLY A 68 0.34 -12.08 13.33
C GLY A 68 -0.04 -10.62 13.60
N LEU A 69 -0.02 -9.75 12.59
CA LEU A 69 -0.54 -8.39 12.75
C LEU A 69 -2.04 -8.43 13.05
N ARG A 70 -2.46 -7.58 14.00
CA ARG A 70 -3.88 -7.46 14.37
C ARG A 70 -4.68 -6.91 13.17
N PRO A 71 -5.89 -7.43 12.89
CA PRO A 71 -6.73 -6.93 11.78
C PRO A 71 -6.90 -5.41 11.77
N ARG A 72 -7.18 -4.81 12.93
CA ARG A 72 -7.29 -3.34 13.09
C ARG A 72 -6.06 -2.56 12.61
N THR A 73 -4.87 -3.14 12.73
CA THR A 73 -3.62 -2.51 12.28
C THR A 73 -3.51 -2.58 10.76
N ILE A 74 -3.85 -3.74 10.20
CA ILE A 74 -3.91 -3.96 8.75
C ILE A 74 -4.93 -3.00 8.12
N ASP A 75 -6.10 -2.81 8.74
CA ASP A 75 -7.12 -1.89 8.28
C ASP A 75 -6.62 -0.43 8.25
N SER A 76 -5.92 -0.01 9.30
CA SER A 76 -5.27 1.32 9.33
C SER A 76 -4.24 1.49 8.22
N TYR A 77 -3.42 0.47 7.93
CA TYR A 77 -2.47 0.54 6.82
C TYR A 77 -3.17 0.59 5.47
N ASN A 78 -4.20 -0.24 5.25
CA ASN A 78 -5.01 -0.21 4.04
C ASN A 78 -5.67 1.17 3.81
N TYR A 79 -6.15 1.82 4.88
CA TYR A 79 -6.69 3.17 4.80
C TYR A 79 -5.62 4.18 4.30
N ASN A 80 -4.41 4.13 4.86
CA ASN A 80 -3.33 5.01 4.44
C ASN A 80 -2.89 4.75 2.99
N PHE A 81 -2.77 3.49 2.59
CA PHE A 81 -2.45 3.13 1.21
C PHE A 81 -3.53 3.57 0.22
N LYS A 82 -4.81 3.40 0.57
CA LYS A 82 -5.92 3.91 -0.23
C LYS A 82 -5.80 5.42 -0.42
N ARG A 83 -5.51 6.16 0.65
CA ARG A 83 -5.34 7.61 0.59
C ARG A 83 -4.15 8.02 -0.26
N PHE A 84 -3.04 7.29 -0.17
CA PHE A 84 -1.89 7.49 -1.03
C PHE A 84 -2.28 7.37 -2.51
N VAL A 85 -2.95 6.28 -2.89
CA VAL A 85 -3.40 6.03 -4.28
C VAL A 85 -4.37 7.12 -4.76
N GLU A 86 -5.33 7.54 -3.92
CA GLU A 86 -6.27 8.61 -4.25
C GLU A 86 -5.56 9.94 -4.59
N VAL A 87 -4.49 10.26 -3.86
CA VAL A 87 -3.74 11.52 -4.03
C VAL A 87 -2.77 11.45 -5.21
N THR A 88 -2.05 10.34 -5.34
CA THR A 88 -0.96 10.18 -6.32
C THR A 88 -1.43 9.67 -7.68
N LYS A 89 -2.63 9.08 -7.72
CA LYS A 89 -3.26 8.43 -8.88
C LYS A 89 -2.39 7.35 -9.51
N VAL A 90 -1.66 6.63 -8.67
CA VAL A 90 -0.79 5.52 -9.09
C VAL A 90 -1.60 4.23 -9.23
N GLU A 91 -1.47 3.55 -10.36
CA GLU A 91 -2.16 2.28 -10.63
C GLU A 91 -1.22 1.08 -10.49
N PHE A 92 0.03 1.23 -10.91
CA PHE A 92 1.03 0.17 -10.93
C PHE A 92 2.17 0.41 -9.94
N LEU A 93 2.78 -0.68 -9.45
CA LEU A 93 3.85 -0.59 -8.46
C LEU A 93 5.09 0.14 -8.97
N HIS A 94 5.43 -0.04 -10.26
CA HIS A 94 6.61 0.58 -10.88
C HIS A 94 6.46 2.10 -11.07
N GLU A 95 5.23 2.64 -10.99
CA GLU A 95 4.97 4.07 -11.07
C GLU A 95 5.24 4.80 -9.75
N ILE A 96 5.45 4.08 -8.64
CA ILE A 96 5.85 4.69 -7.38
C ILE A 96 7.29 5.17 -7.51
N ASN A 97 7.44 6.47 -7.65
CA ASN A 97 8.72 7.16 -7.63
C ASN A 97 8.79 8.17 -6.46
N ASN A 98 9.95 8.80 -6.28
CA ASN A 98 10.16 9.79 -5.22
C ASN A 98 9.20 10.98 -5.34
N GLU A 99 8.84 11.40 -6.55
CA GLU A 99 7.93 12.53 -6.78
C GLU A 99 6.54 12.22 -6.23
N LYS A 100 6.02 11.01 -6.46
CA LYS A 100 4.73 10.56 -5.91
C LYS A 100 4.76 10.54 -4.37
N ILE A 101 5.87 10.11 -3.78
CA ILE A 101 6.04 10.10 -2.32
C ILE A 101 5.99 11.54 -1.77
N TYR A 102 6.72 12.47 -2.38
CA TYR A 102 6.69 13.88 -1.98
C TYR A 102 5.34 14.55 -2.25
N GLN A 103 4.66 14.21 -3.35
CA GLN A 103 3.33 14.69 -3.66
C GLN A 103 2.34 14.33 -2.54
N TYR A 104 2.37 13.07 -2.07
CA TYR A 104 1.54 12.63 -0.96
C TYR A 104 1.87 13.36 0.34
N GLY A 105 3.15 13.45 0.69
CA GLY A 105 3.62 14.15 1.88
C GLY A 105 3.14 15.61 1.91
N ASN A 106 3.34 16.34 0.82
CA ASN A 106 2.90 17.73 0.70
C ASN A 106 1.37 17.86 0.82
N SER A 107 0.60 17.00 0.15
CA SER A 107 -0.87 17.01 0.24
C SER A 107 -1.36 16.82 1.67
N PHE A 108 -0.74 15.89 2.42
CA PHE A 108 -1.06 15.64 3.81
C PHE A 108 -0.80 16.86 4.70
N PHE A 109 0.36 17.51 4.56
CA PHE A 109 0.70 18.73 5.29
C PHE A 109 -0.22 19.90 4.98
N PHE A 110 -0.59 20.11 3.70
CA PHE A 110 -1.54 21.15 3.30
C PHE A 110 -2.93 20.93 3.91
N TYR A 111 -3.40 19.68 3.99
CA TYR A 111 -4.70 19.35 4.57
C TYR A 111 -4.74 19.65 6.08
N LEU A 112 -3.69 19.28 6.83
CA LEU A 112 -3.59 19.63 8.25
C LEU A 112 -3.56 21.14 8.47
N ARG A 113 -2.83 21.89 7.62
CA ARG A 113 -2.72 23.34 7.73
C ARG A 113 -4.05 24.05 7.42
N PHE A 114 -4.79 23.61 6.41
CA PHE A 114 -6.11 24.17 6.10
C PHE A 114 -7.13 23.86 7.21
N PHE A 115 -7.10 22.65 7.77
CA PHE A 115 -8.02 22.28 8.85
C PHE A 115 -7.76 23.06 10.14
N SER A 116 -6.49 23.30 10.49
CA SER A 116 -6.15 24.13 11.66
C SER A 116 -6.57 25.59 11.46
N MET A 117 -6.33 26.18 10.28
CA MET A 117 -6.70 27.58 10.01
C MET A 117 -8.22 27.79 9.96
N THR A 118 -8.98 26.86 9.39
CA THR A 118 -10.45 26.97 9.33
C THR A 118 -11.10 26.77 10.69
N THR A 119 -10.58 25.85 11.50
CA THR A 119 -11.08 25.60 12.86
C THR A 119 -10.75 26.77 13.79
N PHE A 120 -9.51 27.28 13.78
CA PHE A 120 -9.14 28.47 14.54
C PHE A 120 -9.91 29.71 14.08
N GLY A 121 -10.08 29.91 12.77
CA GLY A 121 -10.84 31.02 12.22
C GLY A 121 -12.31 31.03 12.68
N ARG A 122 -12.96 29.86 12.71
CA ARG A 122 -14.34 29.73 13.22
C ARG A 122 -14.43 29.99 14.73
N ILE A 123 -13.48 29.49 15.51
CA ILE A 123 -13.42 29.73 16.97
C ILE A 123 -13.22 31.23 17.25
N LEU A 124 -12.31 31.88 16.52
CA LEU A 124 -12.02 33.31 16.66
C LEU A 124 -13.24 34.17 16.28
N LEU A 125 -13.92 33.84 15.19
CA LEU A 125 -15.13 34.53 14.74
C LEU A 125 -16.27 34.41 15.76
N ILE A 126 -16.45 33.23 16.37
CA ILE A 126 -17.44 33.01 17.45
C ILE A 126 -17.09 33.87 18.68
N HIS A 127 -15.80 33.98 19.02
CA HIS A 127 -15.36 34.76 20.17
C HIS A 127 -15.56 36.27 19.97
N ILE A 128 -15.26 36.79 18.77
CA ILE A 128 -15.49 38.20 18.41
C ILE A 128 -16.99 38.52 18.42
N LYS A 129 -17.82 37.65 17.83
CA LYS A 129 -19.28 37.86 17.77
C LYS A 129 -19.97 37.80 19.15
N ARG A 130 -19.38 37.08 20.11
CA ARG A 130 -19.87 37.05 21.50
C ARG A 130 -19.50 38.30 22.30
N ARG A 131 -18.35 38.93 22.06
CA ARG A 131 -17.97 40.17 22.75
C ARG A 131 -18.73 41.41 22.27
N GLY A 132 -19.18 41.43 21.01
CA GLY A 132 -19.92 42.56 20.44
C GLY A 132 -21.39 42.68 20.89
N LYS A 133 -21.94 41.69 21.59
CA LYS A 133 -23.36 41.67 22.02
C LYS A 133 -23.59 42.05 23.50
N SER A 134 -22.56 42.43 24.23
CA SER A 134 -22.67 42.79 25.66
C SER A 134 -22.74 44.30 25.92
N HIS A 135 -22.98 45.11 24.88
CA HIS A 135 -23.04 46.58 24.96
C HIS A 135 -24.33 47.20 24.38
N GLU A 136 -25.39 46.41 24.22
CA GLU A 136 -26.75 46.92 23.94
C GLU A 136 -27.68 46.64 25.12
#